data_AF-A0A8S2RHH5-F1
#
_entry.id   AF-A0A8S2RHH5-F1
#
_cell.length_a   1.000
_cell.length_b   1.000
_cell.length_c   1.000
_cell.angle_alpha   90.00
_cell.angle_beta   90.00
_cell.angle_gamma   90.00
#
_symmetry.space_group_name_H-M   'P 1'
#
loop_
_entity.id
_entity.type
_entity.pdbx_description
1 polymer ?
#
loop_
_entity_poly.entity_id
_entity_poly.type
_entity_poly.pdbx_seq_one_letter_code
_entity_poly.pdbx_strand_id
1 'polypeptide(L)'
;MGGFTSTTTNLDIAKRYARTQSLSSGNVRVLFQIKVESNKPCAAHAYIEQISFHPEEEEMLFSMGSTFSVDKIEDPGFSDTEQQKDKVKSANPRKEE
;
A
#
# COMPACT_ATOMS: atom_id res chain seq x y z
N MET A 1 -15.79 15.55 0.81
CA MET A 1 -15.23 15.94 -0.50
C MET A 1 -13.85 15.34 -0.63
N GLY A 2 -13.54 14.64 -1.73
CA GLY A 2 -12.20 14.13 -2.00
C GLY A 2 -11.36 15.18 -2.72
N GLY A 3 -10.18 15.50 -2.19
CA GLY A 3 -9.21 16.37 -2.84
C GLY A 3 -8.47 15.68 -4.00
N PHE A 4 -7.51 16.38 -4.58
CA PHE A 4 -6.54 15.73 -5.47
C PHE A 4 -5.73 14.69 -4.70
N THR A 5 -5.20 13.69 -5.40
CA THR A 5 -4.28 12.71 -4.81
C THR A 5 -2.90 12.92 -5.43
N SER A 6 -2.00 13.52 -4.66
CA SER A 6 -0.59 13.67 -5.01
C SER A 6 0.14 12.36 -4.77
N THR A 7 0.88 11.90 -5.78
CA THR A 7 1.69 10.68 -5.74
C THR A 7 3.03 10.96 -6.38
N THR A 8 3.99 10.05 -6.25
CA THR A 8 5.33 10.19 -6.85
C THR A 8 5.70 8.89 -7.56
N THR A 9 6.45 8.99 -8.65
CA THR A 9 7.06 7.82 -9.31
C THR A 9 8.25 7.26 -8.54
N ASN A 10 8.73 7.96 -7.51
CA ASN A 10 9.92 7.62 -6.75
C ASN A 10 9.59 7.10 -5.35
N LEU A 11 9.91 5.82 -5.11
CA LEU A 11 9.65 5.14 -3.83
C LEU A 11 10.33 5.82 -2.63
N ASP A 12 11.52 6.39 -2.81
CA ASP A 12 12.26 7.00 -1.72
C ASP A 12 11.63 8.32 -1.27
N ILE A 13 11.03 9.07 -2.22
CA ILE A 13 10.25 10.27 -1.94
C ILE A 13 8.97 9.90 -1.19
N ALA A 14 8.24 8.87 -1.65
CA ALA A 14 7.04 8.38 -0.96
C ALA A 14 7.34 7.96 0.50
N LYS A 15 8.45 7.23 0.71
CA LYS A 15 8.91 6.84 2.05
C LYS A 15 9.29 8.04 2.93
N ARG A 16 9.89 9.08 2.35
CA ARG A 16 10.23 10.32 3.07
C ARG A 16 8.96 10.97 3.62
N TYR A 17 7.92 11.11 2.80
CA TYR A 17 6.62 11.65 3.19
C TYR A 17 5.91 10.83 4.28
N ALA A 18 5.99 9.49 4.21
CA ALA A 18 5.43 8.63 5.26
C ALA A 18 6.14 8.81 6.62
N ARG A 19 7.43 9.19 6.62
CA ARG A 19 8.26 9.32 7.82
C ARG A 19 8.17 10.68 8.50
N THR A 20 7.90 11.76 7.76
CA THR A 20 7.87 13.13 8.30
C THR A 20 6.70 13.39 9.25
N GLN A 21 5.61 12.63 9.13
CA GLN A 21 4.45 12.80 9.99
C GLN A 21 4.60 12.04 11.31
N SER A 22 4.35 12.75 12.42
CA SER A 22 4.18 12.14 13.73
C SER A 22 2.90 11.32 13.75
N LEU A 23 3.00 10.02 14.01
CA LEU A 23 1.83 9.16 14.18
C LEU A 23 1.26 9.37 15.57
N SER A 24 -0.04 9.70 15.66
CA SER A 24 -0.77 9.55 16.91
C SER A 24 -0.91 8.06 17.27
N SER A 25 -1.07 7.78 18.56
CA SER A 25 -1.32 6.41 19.04
C SER A 25 -2.49 5.78 18.29
N GLY A 26 -2.30 4.55 17.80
CA GLY A 26 -3.30 3.79 17.05
C GLY A 26 -3.29 3.99 15.53
N ASN A 27 -2.50 4.92 15.00
CA ASN A 27 -2.35 5.09 13.55
C ASN A 27 -1.17 4.28 13.00
N VAL A 28 -1.36 3.75 11.79
CA VAL A 28 -0.33 3.02 11.05
C VAL A 28 0.12 3.82 9.82
N ARG A 29 1.38 3.62 9.42
CA ARG A 29 1.89 4.14 8.14
C ARG A 29 1.51 3.15 7.03
N VAL A 30 1.00 3.68 5.94
CA VAL A 30 0.68 2.90 4.75
C VAL A 30 1.46 3.50 3.58
N LEU A 31 2.06 2.65 2.76
CA LEU A 31 2.59 3.02 1.46
C LEU A 31 1.66 2.43 0.40
N PHE A 32 1.11 3.30 -0.44
CA PHE A 32 0.28 2.88 -1.56
C PHE A 32 1.16 2.76 -2.81
N GLN A 33 1.26 1.56 -3.36
CA GLN A 33 1.83 1.35 -4.68
C GLN A 33 0.69 1.33 -5.70
N ILE A 34 0.64 2.35 -6.56
CA ILE A 34 -0.39 2.48 -7.58
C ILE A 34 0.18 1.99 -8.91
N LYS A 35 -0.54 1.07 -9.54
CA LYS A 35 -0.22 0.60 -10.90
C LYS A 35 -1.22 1.19 -11.88
N VAL A 36 -0.71 1.95 -12.84
CA VAL A 36 -1.51 2.48 -13.95
C VAL A 36 -1.29 1.60 -15.17
N GLU A 37 -2.37 1.00 -15.69
CA GLU A 37 -2.31 0.14 -16.87
C GLU A 37 -2.76 0.91 -18.11
N SER A 38 -1.87 1.10 -19.08
CA SER A 38 -2.11 1.93 -20.27
C SER A 38 -3.23 1.39 -21.19
N ASN A 39 -3.60 0.12 -21.04
CA ASN A 39 -4.65 -0.53 -21.80
C ASN A 39 -6.02 -0.51 -21.12
N LYS A 40 -6.16 0.15 -19.95
CA LYS A 40 -7.43 0.26 -19.23
C LYS A 40 -7.83 1.72 -19.03
N PRO A 41 -9.13 2.05 -19.14
CA PRO A 41 -9.62 3.34 -18.69
C PRO A 41 -9.24 3.57 -17.23
N CYS A 42 -8.72 4.75 -16.92
CA CYS A 42 -8.34 5.13 -15.56
C CYS A 42 -8.71 6.58 -15.29
N ALA A 43 -8.62 7.00 -14.03
CA ALA A 43 -8.85 8.38 -13.64
C ALA A 43 -7.84 9.33 -14.32
N ALA A 44 -8.26 10.56 -14.60
CA ALA A 44 -7.38 11.56 -15.17
C ALA A 44 -6.22 11.85 -14.21
N HIS A 45 -5.01 11.81 -14.75
CA HIS A 45 -3.79 12.07 -14.00
C HIS A 45 -2.76 12.76 -14.89
N ALA A 46 -1.84 13.51 -14.29
CA ALA A 46 -0.78 14.19 -14.99
C ALA A 46 0.52 14.12 -14.20
N TYR A 47 1.63 13.99 -14.91
CA TYR A 47 2.95 14.24 -14.36
C TYR A 47 3.22 15.74 -14.44
N ILE A 48 3.48 16.38 -13.31
CA ILE A 48 3.42 17.86 -13.20
C ILE A 48 4.76 18.51 -12.88
N GLU A 49 5.87 17.81 -13.09
CA GLU A 49 7.24 18.31 -12.84
C GLU A 49 7.48 19.72 -13.41
N GLN A 50 7.05 20.00 -14.65
CA GLN A 50 7.34 21.26 -15.35
C GLN A 50 6.58 22.48 -14.79
N ILE A 51 5.53 22.26 -14.01
CA ILE A 51 4.67 23.32 -13.47
C ILE A 51 4.63 23.31 -11.94
N SER A 52 5.24 22.31 -11.30
CA SER A 52 5.29 22.19 -9.86
C SER A 52 6.32 23.17 -9.26
N PHE A 53 6.02 23.67 -8.07
CA PHE A 53 7.00 24.39 -7.25
C PHE A 53 8.03 23.46 -6.62
N HIS A 54 7.80 22.14 -6.69
CA HIS A 54 8.63 21.07 -6.16
C HIS A 54 8.90 20.01 -7.24
N PRO A 55 9.61 20.35 -8.33
CA PRO A 55 9.88 19.41 -9.43
C PRO A 55 10.64 18.16 -8.98
N GLU A 56 11.45 18.28 -7.92
CA GLU A 56 12.20 17.18 -7.32
C GLU A 56 11.34 16.07 -6.72
N GLU A 57 10.02 16.29 -6.58
CA GLU A 57 9.09 15.31 -6.02
C GLU A 57 8.64 14.27 -7.03
N GLU A 58 8.94 14.48 -8.32
CA GLU A 58 8.51 13.61 -9.42
C GLU A 58 6.99 13.33 -9.35
N GLU A 59 6.22 14.41 -9.15
CA GLU A 59 4.81 14.30 -8.79
C GLU A 59 3.93 13.84 -9.97
N MET A 60 3.14 12.81 -9.72
CA MET A 60 1.99 12.41 -10.51
C MET A 60 0.71 12.73 -9.74
N LEU A 61 -0.08 13.66 -10.28
CA LEU A 61 -1.29 14.18 -9.65
C LEU A 61 -2.54 13.55 -10.26
N PHE A 62 -3.34 12.88 -9.43
CA PHE A 62 -4.64 12.32 -9.83
C PHE A 62 -5.76 13.31 -9.55
N SER A 63 -6.72 13.40 -10.48
CA SER A 63 -7.88 14.28 -10.36
C SER A 63 -8.71 14.00 -9.11
N MET A 64 -9.41 15.02 -8.62
CA MET A 64 -10.40 14.87 -7.54
C MET A 64 -11.43 13.78 -7.87
N GLY A 65 -11.81 13.00 -6.86
CA GLY A 65 -12.78 11.90 -7.02
C GLY A 65 -12.21 10.63 -7.65
N SER A 66 -10.88 10.55 -7.83
CA SER A 66 -10.23 9.30 -8.26
C SER A 66 -10.54 8.15 -7.30
N THR A 67 -10.84 6.99 -7.87
CA THR A 67 -11.10 5.75 -7.12
C THR A 67 -10.03 4.73 -7.46
N PHE A 68 -9.49 4.06 -6.44
CA PHE A 68 -8.43 3.05 -6.59
C PHE A 68 -8.96 1.69 -6.15
N SER A 69 -8.67 0.65 -6.93
CA SER A 69 -8.94 -0.74 -6.54
C SER A 69 -7.75 -1.29 -5.77
N VAL A 70 -8.00 -1.94 -4.64
CA VAL A 70 -6.97 -2.60 -3.83
C VAL A 70 -6.78 -4.01 -4.36
N ASP A 71 -5.59 -4.28 -4.88
CA ASP A 71 -5.21 -5.61 -5.40
C ASP A 71 -4.59 -6.48 -4.31
N LYS A 72 -3.58 -5.95 -3.61
CA LYS A 72 -2.83 -6.66 -2.58
C LYS A 72 -2.58 -5.76 -1.37
N ILE A 73 -2.56 -6.36 -0.18
CA ILE A 73 -2.11 -5.75 1.07
C ILE A 73 -0.96 -6.60 1.61
N GLU A 74 0.15 -5.96 1.93
CA GLU A 74 1.33 -6.59 2.51
C GLU A 74 1.67 -5.91 3.84
N ASP A 75 1.86 -6.70 4.89
CA ASP A 75 2.47 -6.23 6.14
C ASP A 75 3.89 -6.80 6.23
N PRO A 76 4.95 -6.00 6.00
CA PRO A 76 6.32 -6.49 6.04
C PRO A 76 6.76 -6.96 7.43
N GLY A 77 6.00 -6.66 8.50
CA GLY A 77 6.22 -7.16 9.85
C GLY A 77 5.47 -8.46 10.18
N PHE A 78 4.57 -8.92 9.32
CA PHE A 78 3.75 -10.11 9.53
C PHE A 78 4.30 -11.28 8.71
N SER A 79 5.31 -11.98 9.22
CA SER A 79 5.79 -13.23 8.62
C SER A 79 4.81 -14.37 8.92
N ASP A 80 4.36 -15.09 7.89
CA ASP A 80 3.45 -16.26 7.92
C ASP A 80 3.94 -17.38 8.86
N THR A 81 3.76 -17.21 10.17
CA THR A 81 4.22 -18.20 11.18
C THR A 81 3.08 -19.00 11.80
N GLU A 82 1.84 -18.86 11.33
CA GLU A 82 0.66 -19.52 11.91
C GLU A 82 -0.16 -20.38 10.93
N GLN A 83 0.50 -21.14 10.05
CA GLN A 83 -0.15 -22.25 9.34
C GLN A 83 0.64 -23.57 9.48
N GLN A 84 1.04 -23.93 10.70
CA GLN A 84 1.60 -25.26 10.99
C GLN A 84 1.43 -25.69 12.45
N LYS A 85 0.21 -25.60 13.03
CA LYS A 85 -0.05 -26.18 14.37
C LYS A 85 -1.28 -27.11 14.51
N ASP A 86 -2.16 -27.23 13.51
CA ASP A 86 -3.39 -28.02 13.68
C ASP A 86 -3.42 -29.41 13.01
N LYS A 87 -2.30 -29.91 12.46
CA LYS A 87 -2.25 -31.26 11.85
C LYS A 87 -1.66 -32.39 12.72
N VAL A 88 -1.24 -32.14 13.97
CA VAL A 88 -0.59 -33.17 14.83
C VAL A 88 -1.36 -33.47 16.13
N LYS A 89 -2.71 -33.48 16.09
CA LYS A 89 -3.52 -33.92 17.25
C LYS A 89 -4.59 -34.97 16.95
N SER A 90 -4.54 -35.65 15.81
CA SER A 90 -5.45 -36.77 15.53
C SER A 90 -4.71 -38.01 15.03
N ALA A 91 -4.04 -38.72 15.93
CA ALA A 91 -3.73 -40.14 15.79
C ALA A 91 -3.17 -40.69 17.11
N ASN A 92 -4.05 -41.12 18.03
CA ASN A 92 -3.66 -42.13 19.01
C ASN A 92 -4.87 -43.00 19.37
N PRO A 93 -5.05 -44.18 18.75
CA PRO A 93 -6.00 -45.17 19.25
C PRO A 93 -5.36 -46.00 20.36
N ARG A 94 -6.11 -46.11 21.45
CA ARG A 94 -5.89 -46.99 22.61
C ARG A 94 -5.55 -48.41 22.17
N LYS A 95 -4.58 -49.05 22.85
CA LYS A 95 -4.57 -50.50 23.00
C LYS A 95 -4.99 -50.84 24.43
N GLU A 96 -6.03 -51.66 24.51
CA GLU A 96 -6.51 -52.35 25.70
C GLU A 96 -5.60 -53.56 25.97
N GLU A 97 -5.30 -53.81 27.24
CA GLU A 97 -5.03 -55.12 27.84
C GLU A 97 -5.78 -55.20 29.18
#